data_AF-A0A926CJD7-F1
#
_entry.id   AF-A0A926CJD7-F1
#
_cell.length_a   1.000
_cell.length_b   1.000
_cell.length_c   1.000
_cell.angle_alpha   90.00
_cell.angle_beta   90.00
_cell.angle_gamma   90.00
#
_symmetry.space_group_name_H-M   'P 1'
#
loop_
_entity.id
_entity.type
_entity.pdbx_description
1 polymer ?
#
loop_
_entity_poly.entity_id
_entity_poly.type
_entity_poly.pdbx_seq_one_letter_code
_entity_poly.pdbx_strand_id
1 'polypeptide(L)' 'MKLIIGCLMAACCFGQISIPAIGFVRDVHGSLRPLQGIEGAFVLGEAVATGVVSASFYGRTGLAKTDNELLVVV' A
#
# COMPACT_ATOMS: atom_id res chain seq x y z
N MET A 1 -35.60 16.06 -2.11
CA MET A 1 -35.15 14.93 -2.96
C MET A 1 -33.96 15.28 -3.86
N LYS A 2 -33.99 16.35 -4.65
CA LYS A 2 -32.87 16.76 -5.54
C LYS A 2 -31.53 17.01 -4.83
N LEU A 3 -31.55 17.63 -3.63
CA LEU A 3 -30.34 17.90 -2.84
C LEU A 3 -29.65 16.64 -2.30
N ILE A 4 -30.41 15.59 -1.99
CA ILE A 4 -29.87 14.33 -1.44
C ILE A 4 -29.07 13.57 -2.52
N ILE A 5 -29.56 13.58 -3.76
CA ILE A 5 -28.89 12.94 -4.89
C ILE A 5 -27.56 13.63 -5.22
N GLY A 6 -27.51 14.96 -5.12
CA GLY A 6 -26.27 15.74 -5.31
C GLY A 6 -25.21 15.42 -4.26
N CYS A 7 -25.59 15.36 -2.98
CA CYS A 7 -24.66 14.99 -1.91
C CYS A 7 -24.15 13.55 -2.04
N LEU A 8 -25.01 12.62 -2.48
CA LEU A 8 -24.63 11.22 -2.68
C LEU A 8 -23.61 11.05 -3.82
N MET A 9 -23.80 11.73 -4.96
CA MET A 9 -22.83 11.69 -6.06
C MET A 9 -21.49 12.33 -5.68
N ALA A 10 -21.50 13.43 -4.93
CA ALA A 10 -20.28 14.06 -4.45
C ALA A 10 -19.48 13.11 -3.53
N ALA A 11 -20.17 12.40 -2.62
CA ALA A 11 -19.53 11.41 -1.76
C ALA A 11 -18.92 10.23 -2.55
N CYS A 12 -19.57 9.78 -3.64
CA CYS A 12 -19.02 8.72 -4.50
C CYS A 12 -17.70 9.12 -5.18
N CYS A 13 -17.51 10.40 -5.52
CA CYS A 13 -16.26 10.87 -6.14
C CYS A 13 -15.07 10.83 -5.17
N PHE A 14 -15.28 11.04 -3.87
CA PHE A 14 -14.22 10.93 -2.86
C PHE A 14 -13.77 9.49 -2.60
N GLY A 15 -14.61 8.49 -2.92
CA GLY A 15 -14.29 7.08 -2.71
C GLY A 15 -13.48 6.42 -3.84
N GLN A 16 -13.17 7.12 -4.93
CA GLN A 16 -12.80 6.48 -6.20
C GLN A 16 -11.33 6.54 -6.60
N ILE A 17 -10.46 7.27 -5.90
CA ILE A 17 -9.05 7.42 -6.34
C ILE A 17 -8.09 7.15 -5.19
N SER A 18 -7.88 5.88 -4.88
CA SER A 18 -6.68 5.46 -4.15
C SER A 18 -5.51 5.33 -5.13
N ILE A 19 -4.32 5.75 -4.70
CA ILE A 19 -3.12 5.59 -5.52
C ILE A 19 -2.86 4.08 -5.68
N PRO A 20 -2.70 3.56 -6.91
CA PRO A 20 -2.50 2.13 -7.10
C PRO A 20 -1.22 1.66 -6.40
N ALA A 21 -1.30 0.55 -5.66
CA ALA A 21 -0.14 -0.12 -5.09
C ALA A 21 0.29 -1.24 -6.03
N ILE A 22 1.48 -1.11 -6.62
CA ILE A 22 2.00 -2.05 -7.63
C ILE A 22 2.97 -3.08 -7.06
N GLY A 23 3.31 -2.95 -5.77
CA GLY A 23 4.18 -3.90 -5.09
C GLY A 23 4.76 -3.33 -3.82
N PHE A 24 5.82 -3.98 -3.32
CA PHE A 24 6.56 -3.55 -2.15
C PHE A 24 8.06 -3.58 -2.43
N VAL A 25 8.79 -2.70 -1.76
CA VAL A 25 10.25 -2.70 -1.75
C VAL A 25 10.75 -2.58 -0.32
N ARG A 26 11.84 -3.25 -0.02
CA ARG A 26 12.59 -3.02 1.21
C ARG A 26 13.70 -2.01 0.95
N ASP A 27 13.71 -0.92 1.69
CA ASP A 27 14.78 0.07 1.63
C ASP A 27 16.05 -0.37 2.38
N VAL A 28 17.11 0.44 2.29
CA VAL A 28 18.41 0.17 2.92
C VAL A 28 18.38 0.22 4.45
N HIS A 29 17.35 0.83 5.04
CA HIS A 29 17.14 0.89 6.48
C HIS A 29 16.27 -0.26 7.00
N GLY A 30 15.90 -1.20 6.12
CA GLY A 30 15.05 -2.33 6.49
C GLY A 30 13.57 -1.95 6.61
N SER A 31 13.13 -0.80 6.10
CA SER A 31 11.69 -0.49 6.03
C SER A 31 11.08 -1.12 4.78
N LEU A 32 9.96 -1.81 4.96
CA LEU A 32 9.14 -2.33 3.88
C LEU A 32 8.12 -1.27 3.49
N ARG A 33 8.16 -0.84 2.24
CA ARG A 33 7.34 0.27 1.72
C ARG A 33 6.55 -0.16 0.49
N PRO A 34 5.29 0.26 0.36
CA PRO A 34 4.53 0.03 -0.85
C PRO A 34 5.05 0.94 -1.97
N LEU A 35 5.05 0.40 -3.19
CA LEU A 35 5.26 1.17 -4.41
C LEU A 35 3.91 1.72 -4.87
N GLN A 36 3.75 3.03 -4.83
CA GLN A 36 2.50 3.71 -5.17
C GLN A 36 2.63 4.42 -6.53
N GLY A 37 1.77 4.09 -7.49
CA GLY A 37 1.79 4.65 -8.84
C GLY A 37 1.58 3.57 -9.90
N ILE A 38 2.27 3.70 -11.03
CA ILE A 38 2.25 2.73 -12.13
C ILE A 38 3.66 2.20 -12.39
N GLU A 39 3.78 1.09 -13.10
CA GLU A 39 5.08 0.55 -13.49
C GLU A 39 5.91 1.61 -14.26
N GLY A 40 7.15 1.83 -13.84
CA GLY A 40 8.03 2.87 -14.41
C GLY A 40 7.78 4.29 -13.91
N ALA A 41 6.68 4.57 -13.19
CA ALA A 41 6.40 5.87 -12.58
C ALA A 41 5.68 5.68 -11.22
N PHE A 42 6.48 5.45 -10.18
CA PHE A 42 6.00 5.21 -8.83
C PHE A 42 6.80 6.01 -7.79
N VAL A 43 6.21 6.17 -6.63
CA VAL A 43 6.84 6.70 -5.42
C VAL A 43 6.80 5.67 -4.30
N LEU A 44 7.68 5.84 -3.30
CA LEU A 44 7.60 5.03 -2.08
C LEU A 44 6.53 5.61 -1.17
N GLY A 45 5.61 4.77 -0.73
CA GLY A 45 4.65 5.14 0.30
C GLY A 45 5.22 5.02 1.72
N GLU A 46 4.33 5.23 2.69
CA GLU A 46 4.63 5.04 4.10
C GLU A 46 5.03 3.61 4.43
N ALA A 47 5.96 3.45 5.37
CA ALA A 47 6.45 2.13 5.75
C ALA A 47 5.33 1.31 6.40
N VAL A 48 5.10 0.09 5.92
CA VAL A 48 4.13 -0.86 6.49
C VAL A 48 4.75 -1.77 7.54
N ALA A 49 6.09 -1.92 7.51
CA ALA A 49 6.86 -2.62 8.52
C ALA A 49 8.30 -2.07 8.55
N THR A 50 8.97 -2.20 9.69
CA THR A 50 10.37 -1.80 9.89
C THR A 50 11.19 -2.97 10.43
N GLY A 51 12.52 -2.87 10.35
CA GLY A 51 13.41 -3.96 10.79
C GLY A 51 13.28 -5.24 9.96
N VAL A 52 12.85 -5.13 8.71
CA VAL A 52 12.65 -6.28 7.81
C VAL A 52 14.00 -6.75 7.27
N VAL A 53 14.32 -8.01 7.48
CA VAL A 53 15.55 -8.68 7.02
C VAL A 53 15.33 -9.33 5.64
N SER A 54 14.14 -9.87 5.39
CA SER A 54 13.75 -10.38 4.09
C SER A 54 12.23 -10.36 3.94
N ALA A 55 11.75 -10.32 2.71
CA ALA A 55 10.32 -10.41 2.43
C ALA A 55 10.07 -11.18 1.13
N SER A 56 8.91 -11.82 1.03
CA SER A 56 8.43 -12.51 -0.17
C SER A 56 6.94 -12.25 -0.35
N PHE A 57 6.51 -12.10 -1.59
CA PHE A 57 5.14 -11.73 -1.94
C PHE A 57 4.56 -12.63 -3.02
N TYR A 58 3.25 -12.83 -2.95
CA TYR A 58 2.41 -13.39 -4.01
C TYR A 58 1.15 -12.52 -4.15
N GLY A 59 1.01 -11.85 -5.29
CA GLY A 59 -0.05 -10.86 -5.48
C GLY A 59 0.07 -9.72 -4.47
N ARG A 60 -0.98 -9.50 -3.67
CA ARG A 60 -1.04 -8.41 -2.67
C ARG A 60 -0.63 -8.84 -1.26
N THR A 61 -0.38 -10.13 -1.04
CA THR A 61 -0.06 -10.67 0.28
C THR A 61 1.38 -11.16 0.32
N GLY A 62 2.04 -10.98 1.45
CA GLY A 62 3.41 -11.44 1.63
C GLY A 62 3.76 -11.75 3.07
N LEU A 63 4.97 -12.26 3.23
CA LEU A 63 5.60 -12.49 4.51
C LEU A 63 6.82 -11.59 4.61
N ALA A 64 6.95 -10.88 5.73
CA ALA A 64 8.11 -10.06 6.05
C ALA A 64 8.76 -10.60 7.33
N LYS A 65 10.01 -11.05 7.20
CA LYS A 65 10.81 -11.54 8.33
C LYS A 65 11.54 -10.37 8.96
N THR A 66 11.44 -10.21 10.28
CA THR A 66 12.30 -9.34 11.10
C THR A 66 13.30 -10.17 11.89
N ASP A 67 14.03 -9.56 12.81
CA ASP A 67 14.96 -10.28 13.69
C ASP A 67 14.24 -11.28 14.60
N ASN A 68 13.01 -10.97 15.03
CA ASN A 68 12.32 -11.70 16.10
C ASN A 68 10.99 -12.32 15.67
N GLU A 69 10.43 -11.92 14.52
CA GLU A 69 9.09 -12.34 14.11
C GLU A 69 8.95 -12.47 12.59
N LEU A 70 7.85 -13.10 12.19
CA LEU A 70 7.41 -13.20 10.80
C LEU A 70 6.04 -12.54 10.68
N LEU A 71 5.99 -11.42 9.99
CA LEU A 71 4.80 -10.61 9.79
C LEU A 71 4.06 -11.03 8.52
N VAL A 72 2.73 -11.04 8.59
CA VAL A 72 1.86 -11.15 7.40
C VAL A 72 1.54 -9.74 6.92
N VAL A 73 1.81 -9.47 5.64
CA VAL A 73 1.56 -8.16 5.00
C VAL A 73 0.42 -8.34 3.99
N VAL A 74 -0.60 -7.48 4.05
CA VAL A 74 -1.83 -7.52 3.23
C VAL A 74 -2.16 -6.17 2.61
#